data_AF-A0A2H0A947-F1
#
_entry.id   AF-A0A2H0A947-F1
#
_cell.length_a   1.000
_cell.length_b   1.000
_cell.length_c   1.000
_cell.angle_alpha   90.00
_cell.angle_beta   90.00
_cell.angle_gamma   90.00
#
_symmetry.space_group_name_H-M   'P 1'
#
loop_
_entity.id
_entity.type
_entity.pdbx_description
1 polymer ?
#
loop_
_entity_poly.entity_id
_entity_poly.type
_entity_poly.pdbx_seq_one_letter_code
_entity_poly.pdbx_strand_id
1 'polypeptide(L)'
;MKQKKGGRKMVEAWFDPMFAWIPGTLLGVVGGAVGGPLAGMFAPRGKFKSQVLGFYMAIIIISAGLLAAGIAALASGQPYAVWYGLGFPGLLCLIIFGVLRGVVAKQYAAAELRRTMARDL
;
A
#
# COMPACT_ATOMS: atom_id res chain seq x y z
N MET A 1 -19.58 46.57 -9.12
CA MET A 1 -18.91 46.19 -7.85
C MET A 1 -17.68 45.35 -8.17
N LYS A 2 -16.48 45.89 -7.93
CA LYS A 2 -15.19 45.22 -8.16
C LYS A 2 -14.96 44.17 -7.06
N GLN A 3 -15.00 42.88 -7.38
CA GLN A 3 -14.41 41.88 -6.49
C GLN A 3 -12.88 41.98 -6.58
N LYS A 4 -12.27 42.54 -5.54
CA LYS A 4 -10.85 42.32 -5.23
C LYS A 4 -10.66 40.81 -5.02
N LYS A 5 -10.16 40.10 -6.03
CA LYS A 5 -9.54 38.78 -5.85
C LYS A 5 -8.28 39.02 -5.02
N GLY A 6 -8.43 38.97 -3.70
CA GLY A 6 -7.31 38.88 -2.78
C GLY A 6 -6.46 37.69 -3.20
N GLY A 7 -5.21 37.96 -3.56
CA GLY A 7 -4.24 36.96 -3.98
C GLY A 7 -3.99 35.99 -2.83
N ARG A 8 -4.81 34.92 -2.76
CA ARG A 8 -4.38 33.70 -2.12
C ARG A 8 -3.19 33.23 -2.96
N LYS A 9 -2.01 33.15 -2.36
CA LYS A 9 -0.94 32.29 -2.89
C LYS A 9 -1.48 30.87 -2.85
N MET A 10 -2.26 30.50 -3.86
CA MET A 10 -2.70 29.13 -4.08
C MET A 10 -1.43 28.43 -4.52
N VAL A 11 -0.85 27.61 -3.63
CA VAL A 11 0.22 26.70 -4.01
C VAL A 11 -0.32 25.88 -5.18
N GLU A 12 0.37 25.94 -6.31
CA GLU A 12 -0.02 25.22 -7.51
C GLU A 12 0.00 23.72 -7.19
N ALA A 13 -1.12 23.04 -7.49
CA ALA A 13 -1.27 21.63 -7.20
C ALA A 13 -0.25 20.84 -8.04
N TRP A 14 0.47 19.91 -7.41
CA TRP A 14 1.43 19.06 -8.13
C TRP A 14 0.80 18.23 -9.25
N PHE A 15 -0.47 17.85 -9.09
CA PHE A 15 -1.25 17.15 -10.10
C PHE A 15 -2.72 17.55 -10.00
N ASP A 16 -3.47 17.29 -11.09
CA ASP A 16 -4.90 17.57 -11.13
C ASP A 16 -5.65 16.75 -10.06
N PRO A 17 -6.43 17.38 -9.17
CA PRO A 17 -7.27 16.71 -8.18
C PRO A 17 -8.12 15.56 -8.73
N MET A 18 -8.51 15.59 -10.00
CA MET A 18 -9.27 14.53 -10.66
C MET A 18 -8.55 13.18 -10.65
N PHE A 19 -7.21 13.16 -10.56
CA PHE A 19 -6.39 11.94 -10.57
C PHE A 19 -5.98 11.44 -9.18
N ALA A 20 -6.37 12.13 -8.11
CA ALA A 20 -5.98 11.80 -6.74
C ALA A 20 -6.41 10.39 -6.27
N TRP A 21 -7.43 9.80 -6.91
CA TRP A 21 -7.93 8.46 -6.57
C TRP A 21 -7.08 7.32 -7.17
N ILE A 22 -6.32 7.59 -8.24
CA ILE A 22 -5.59 6.57 -9.00
C ILE A 22 -4.60 5.78 -8.13
N PRO A 23 -3.71 6.42 -7.33
CA PRO A 23 -2.71 5.67 -6.58
C PRO A 23 -3.34 4.70 -5.58
N GLY A 24 -4.42 5.12 -4.91
CA GLY A 24 -5.14 4.29 -3.95
C GLY A 24 -5.85 3.11 -4.60
N THR A 25 -6.57 3.35 -5.70
CA THR A 25 -7.26 2.27 -6.42
C THR A 25 -6.28 1.28 -7.04
N LEU A 26 -5.19 1.77 -7.64
CA LEU A 26 -4.19 0.90 -8.25
C LEU A 26 -3.55 -0.02 -7.20
N LEU A 27 -3.12 0.54 -6.06
CA LEU A 27 -2.54 -0.26 -4.97
C LEU A 27 -3.55 -1.21 -4.34
N GLY A 28 -4.79 -0.77 -4.14
CA GLY A 28 -5.85 -1.61 -3.59
C GLY A 28 -6.19 -2.79 -4.49
N VAL A 29 -6.34 -2.57 -5.80
CA VAL A 29 -6.64 -3.62 -6.77
C VAL A 29 -5.46 -4.55 -6.93
N VAL A 30 -4.25 -4.04 -7.16
CA VAL A 30 -3.07 -4.89 -7.35
C VAL A 30 -2.78 -5.67 -6.07
N GLY A 31 -2.74 -5.01 -4.92
CA GLY A 31 -2.43 -5.67 -3.66
C GLY A 31 -3.52 -6.62 -3.18
N GLY A 32 -4.79 -6.28 -3.35
CA GLY A 32 -5.92 -7.12 -2.95
C GLY A 32 -6.19 -8.27 -3.92
N ALA A 33 -6.36 -7.96 -5.21
CA ALA A 33 -6.74 -8.94 -6.22
C ALA A 33 -5.59 -9.87 -6.63
N VAL A 34 -4.33 -9.41 -6.54
CA VAL A 34 -3.17 -10.27 -6.83
C VAL A 34 -2.61 -10.85 -5.53
N GLY A 35 -2.41 -10.02 -4.49
CA GLY A 35 -1.83 -10.48 -3.22
C GLY A 35 -2.69 -11.50 -2.47
N GLY A 36 -4.01 -11.33 -2.48
CA GLY A 36 -4.96 -12.22 -1.81
C GLY A 36 -4.91 -13.66 -2.35
N PRO A 37 -5.14 -13.89 -3.65
CA PRO A 37 -5.03 -15.21 -4.26
C PRO A 37 -3.63 -15.82 -4.17
N LEU A 38 -2.58 -15.02 -4.32
CA LEU A 38 -1.20 -15.51 -4.16
C LEU A 38 -0.96 -16.04 -2.75
N ALA A 39 -1.39 -15.32 -1.72
CA ALA A 39 -1.32 -15.79 -0.34
C ALA A 39 -2.21 -17.02 -0.10
N GLY A 40 -3.46 -16.99 -0.56
CA GLY A 40 -4.43 -18.06 -0.34
C GLY A 40 -4.06 -19.39 -1.02
N MET A 41 -3.49 -19.35 -2.23
CA MET A 41 -3.17 -20.56 -2.98
C MET A 41 -1.79 -21.15 -2.66
N PHE A 42 -0.80 -20.30 -2.35
CA PHE A 42 0.59 -20.72 -2.20
C PHE A 42 1.05 -20.84 -0.75
N ALA A 43 0.47 -20.07 0.19
CA ALA A 43 0.84 -20.17 1.60
C ALA A 43 0.49 -21.54 2.22
N PRO A 44 -0.71 -22.13 2.01
CA PRO A 44 -1.03 -23.46 2.56
C PRO A 44 -0.15 -24.55 1.96
N ARG A 45 0.27 -24.35 0.71
CA ARG A 45 1.12 -25.29 -0.03
C ARG A 45 2.59 -25.15 0.32
N GLY A 46 3.02 -24.14 1.10
CA GLY A 46 4.43 -23.91 1.42
C GLY A 46 5.33 -23.74 0.18
N LYS A 47 4.78 -23.19 -0.91
CA LYS A 47 5.51 -22.93 -2.17
C LYS A 47 5.67 -21.42 -2.40
N PHE A 48 6.74 -21.02 -3.09
CA PHE A 48 7.00 -19.64 -3.51
C PHE A 48 7.01 -18.59 -2.38
N LYS A 49 7.40 -18.99 -1.15
CA LYS A 49 7.49 -18.13 0.05
C LYS A 49 8.19 -16.79 -0.22
N SER A 50 9.36 -16.84 -0.86
CA SER A 50 10.16 -15.64 -1.17
C SER A 50 9.44 -14.68 -2.12
N GLN A 51 8.79 -15.19 -3.17
CA GLN A 51 8.07 -14.35 -4.14
C GLN A 51 6.82 -13.72 -3.53
N VAL A 52 6.04 -14.48 -2.76
CA VAL A 52 4.84 -13.96 -2.10
C VAL A 52 5.23 -12.91 -1.05
N LEU A 53 6.15 -13.21 -0.15
CA LEU A 53 6.59 -12.24 0.86
C LEU A 53 7.32 -11.03 0.24
N GLY A 54 8.06 -11.23 -0.86
CA GLY A 54 8.69 -10.17 -1.63
C GLY A 54 7.66 -9.24 -2.27
N PHE A 55 6.57 -9.78 -2.82
CA PHE A 55 5.45 -8.98 -3.35
C PHE A 55 4.82 -8.09 -2.26
N TYR A 56 4.52 -8.65 -1.09
CA TYR A 56 4.03 -7.87 0.05
C TYR A 56 5.03 -6.79 0.48
N MET A 57 6.33 -7.10 0.49
CA MET A 57 7.37 -6.13 0.82
C MET A 57 7.45 -4.99 -0.20
N ALA A 58 7.36 -5.29 -1.49
CA ALA A 58 7.34 -4.28 -2.55
C ALA A 58 6.16 -3.31 -2.37
N ILE A 59 4.97 -3.83 -2.09
CA ILE A 59 3.79 -2.99 -1.83
C ILE A 59 3.98 -2.13 -0.58
N ILE A 60 4.55 -2.67 0.49
CA ILE A 60 4.86 -1.92 1.71
C ILE A 60 5.82 -0.76 1.41
N ILE A 61 6.88 -1.00 0.63
CA ILE A 61 7.85 0.04 0.24
C ILE A 61 7.16 1.14 -0.58
N ILE A 62 6.33 0.76 -1.56
CA ILE A 62 5.58 1.72 -2.38
C ILE A 62 4.62 2.53 -1.51
N SER A 63 3.92 1.88 -0.59
CA SER A 63 2.97 2.52 0.34
C SER A 63 3.67 3.50 1.28
N ALA A 64 4.86 3.14 1.78
CA ALA A 64 5.69 4.03 2.59
C ALA A 64 6.15 5.25 1.77
N GLY A 65 6.52 5.06 0.50
CA GLY A 65 6.88 6.14 -0.42
C GLY A 65 5.71 7.12 -0.66
N LEU A 66 4.50 6.60 -0.88
CA LEU A 66 3.29 7.40 -1.00
C LEU A 66 2.95 8.18 0.26
N LEU A 67 3.10 7.55 1.44
CA LEU A 67 2.90 8.22 2.71
C LEU A 67 3.91 9.36 2.91
N ALA A 68 5.18 9.12 2.60
CA ALA A 68 6.23 10.14 2.65
C ALA A 68 5.93 11.29 1.68
N ALA A 69 5.46 11.00 0.46
CA ALA A 69 5.04 12.02 -0.50
C ALA A 69 3.83 12.83 0.00
N GLY A 70 2.86 12.19 0.67
CA GLY A 70 1.73 12.87 1.32
C GLY A 70 2.17 13.81 2.45
N ILE A 71 3.14 13.38 3.28
CA ILE A 71 3.72 14.21 4.35
C ILE A 71 4.49 15.39 3.74
N ALA A 72 5.28 15.17 2.70
CA ALA A 72 6.00 16.22 1.99
C ALA A 72 5.04 17.24 1.34
N ALA A 73 3.93 16.78 0.77
CA ALA A 73 2.88 17.62 0.22
C ALA A 73 2.22 18.48 1.31
N LEU A 74 1.94 17.90 2.49
CA LEU A 74 1.41 18.62 3.63
C LEU A 74 2.38 19.72 4.10
N ALA A 75 3.67 19.39 4.23
CA ALA A 75 4.71 20.35 4.62
C ALA A 75 4.91 21.47 3.58
N SER A 76 4.64 21.18 2.30
CA SER A 76 4.72 22.15 1.20
C SER A 76 3.46 23.03 1.05
N GLY A 77 2.45 22.83 1.89
CA GLY A 77 1.18 23.58 1.82
C GLY A 77 0.32 23.22 0.60
N GLN A 78 0.48 22.01 0.05
CA GLN A 78 -0.32 21.53 -1.07
C GLN A 78 -1.81 21.44 -0.70
N PRO A 79 -2.73 21.60 -1.68
CA PRO A 79 -4.17 21.50 -1.44
C PRO A 79 -4.59 20.10 -0.99
N TYR A 80 -5.76 20.03 -0.32
CA TYR A 80 -6.29 18.80 0.31
C TYR A 80 -6.24 17.57 -0.59
N ALA A 81 -6.62 17.72 -1.87
CA ALA A 81 -6.64 16.62 -2.82
C ALA A 81 -5.27 15.94 -3.02
N VAL A 82 -4.18 16.70 -2.94
CA VAL A 82 -2.82 16.20 -3.20
C VAL A 82 -2.29 15.45 -1.99
N TRP A 83 -2.27 16.09 -0.82
CA TRP A 83 -1.70 15.45 0.37
C TRP A 83 -2.58 14.31 0.90
N TYR A 84 -3.91 14.45 0.82
CA TYR A 84 -4.83 13.40 1.23
C TYR A 84 -4.85 12.25 0.22
N GLY A 85 -4.84 12.56 -1.08
CA GLY A 85 -4.82 11.56 -2.16
C GLY A 85 -3.58 10.68 -2.19
N LEU A 86 -2.44 11.17 -1.69
CA LEU A 86 -1.22 10.37 -1.55
C LEU A 86 -1.09 9.75 -0.16
N GLY A 87 -1.29 10.55 0.89
CA GLY A 87 -1.04 10.16 2.27
C GLY A 87 -2.02 9.11 2.78
N PHE A 88 -3.32 9.26 2.49
CA PHE A 88 -4.34 8.33 2.96
C PHE A 88 -4.17 6.91 2.41
N PRO A 89 -4.07 6.70 1.08
CA PRO A 89 -3.83 5.35 0.55
C PRO A 89 -2.44 4.81 0.94
N GLY A 90 -1.42 5.67 1.04
CA GLY A 90 -0.11 5.27 1.53
C GLY A 90 -0.17 4.69 2.95
N LEU A 91 -0.82 5.40 3.87
CA LEU A 91 -1.01 4.94 5.25
C LEU A 91 -1.84 3.66 5.33
N LEU A 92 -2.99 3.65 4.64
CA LEU A 92 -3.92 2.53 4.67
C LEU A 92 -3.28 1.25 4.13
N CYS A 93 -2.64 1.33 2.96
CA CYS A 93 -1.95 0.20 2.36
C CYS A 93 -0.77 -0.26 3.22
N LEU A 94 0.01 0.66 3.80
CA LEU A 94 1.11 0.31 4.68
C LEU A 94 0.65 -0.54 5.87
N ILE A 95 -0.45 -0.15 6.51
CA ILE A 95 -1.03 -0.88 7.65
C ILE A 95 -1.57 -2.24 7.20
N ILE A 96 -2.43 -2.25 6.17
CA ILE A 96 -3.09 -3.47 5.70
C ILE A 96 -2.04 -4.50 5.26
N PHE A 97 -1.12 -4.13 4.36
CA PHE A 97 -0.13 -5.06 3.84
C PHE A 97 0.96 -5.39 4.87
N GLY A 98 1.26 -4.48 5.80
CA GLY A 98 2.13 -4.75 6.94
C GLY A 98 1.58 -5.87 7.83
N VAL A 99 0.31 -5.80 8.20
CA VAL A 99 -0.37 -6.86 8.96
C VAL A 99 -0.47 -8.14 8.15
N LEU A 100 -0.90 -8.03 6.88
CA LEU A 100 -1.13 -9.20 6.02
C LEU A 100 0.16 -9.98 5.78
N ARG A 101 1.30 -9.30 5.61
CA ARG A 101 2.62 -9.95 5.54
C ARG A 101 2.92 -10.81 6.76
N GLY A 102 2.62 -10.31 7.97
CA GLY A 102 2.81 -11.06 9.21
C GLY A 102 1.92 -12.31 9.28
N VAL A 103 0.66 -12.18 8.87
CA VAL A 103 -0.29 -13.31 8.78
C VAL A 103 0.19 -14.37 7.78
N VAL A 104 0.60 -13.94 6.58
CA VAL A 104 1.10 -14.84 5.53
C VAL A 104 2.39 -15.52 5.96
N ALA A 105 3.32 -14.81 6.61
CA ALA A 105 4.55 -15.41 7.13
C ALA A 105 4.27 -16.53 8.15
N LYS A 106 3.29 -16.34 9.04
CA LYS A 106 2.84 -17.38 9.99
C LYS A 106 2.22 -18.59 9.28
N GLN A 107 1.42 -18.36 8.24
CA GLN A 107 0.85 -19.44 7.42
C GLN A 107 1.94 -20.30 6.78
N TYR A 108 2.98 -19.67 6.23
CA TYR A 108 4.14 -20.38 5.66
C TYR A 108 4.88 -21.20 6.72
N ALA A 109 5.10 -20.66 7.92
CA ALA A 109 5.74 -21.39 9.02
C ALA A 109 4.93 -22.62 9.45
N ALA A 110 3.60 -22.49 9.53
CA ALA A 110 2.71 -23.61 9.84
C ALA A 110 2.72 -24.69 8.75
N ALA A 111 2.78 -24.31 7.47
CA ALA A 111 2.88 -25.26 6.36
C ALA A 111 4.23 -26.01 6.36
N GLU A 112 5.31 -25.33 6.73
CA GLU A 112 6.66 -25.91 6.83
C GLU A 112 6.74 -26.92 7.98
N LEU A 113 6.16 -26.60 9.15
CA LEU A 113 6.07 -27.51 10.30
C LEU A 113 5.27 -28.79 10.00
N ARG A 114 4.17 -28.68 9.25
CA ARG A 114 3.38 -29.87 8.83
C ARG A 114 4.20 -30.80 7.93
N ARG A 115 5.06 -30.25 7.08
CA ARG A 115 5.93 -31.05 6.20
C ARG A 115 7.01 -31.79 6.96
N THR A 116 7.60 -31.19 7.99
CA THR A 116 8.61 -31.87 8.81
C THR A 116 7.98 -32.99 9.64
N MET A 117 6.84 -32.73 10.30
CA MET A 117 6.11 -33.76 11.06
C MET A 117 5.70 -34.96 10.20
N ALA A 118 5.30 -34.74 8.95
CA ALA A 118 4.95 -35.81 8.02
C ALA A 118 6.17 -36.60 7.48
N ARG A 119 7.39 -36.06 7.63
CA ARG A 119 8.63 -36.72 7.22
C ARG A 119 9.22 -37.58 8.33
N ASP A 120 8.86 -37.28 9.57
CA ASP A 120 9.30 -37.99 10.77
C ASP A 120 8.40 -39.20 11.12
N LEU A 121 7.24 -39.33 10.45
CA LEU A 121 6.32 -40.48 10.49
C LEU A 121 6.70 -41.52 9.43
#